data_AF-A0A971UWI7-F1
#
_entry.id   AF-A0A971UWI7-F1
#
_cell.length_a   1.000
_cell.length_b   1.000
_cell.length_c   1.000
_cell.angle_alpha   90.00
_cell.angle_beta   90.00
_cell.angle_gamma   90.00
#
_symmetry.space_group_name_H-M   'P 1'
#
loop_
_entity.id
_entity.type
_entity.pdbx_description
1 polymer ?
#
loop_
_entity_poly.entity_id
_entity_poly.type
_entity_poly.pdbx_seq_one_letter_code
_entity_poly.pdbx_strand_id
1 'polypeptide(L)'
;MNKFDRFLRHRQSLLIQYKMGDLTKNEFIEDNYRYMESLGIKPFTKIDNVKKAVYNYHYYNVSAKYWQWIARDPKNTEKERQAYLAESMNYYNKKDNATLALLRLIDFKAEAYYVRVKSHKLKNKLIEIVIKDPDILLEIDTFHTSGGLTDNDFLILHTKSEVIANALKANNILKDDKRKSLTDSYINQKY
;
A
#
# COMPACT_ATOMS: atom_id res chain seq x y z
N MET A 1 23.17 7.26 -6.78
CA MET A 1 21.72 6.98 -6.95
C MET A 1 20.93 7.83 -5.97
N ASN A 2 19.82 8.45 -6.39
CA ASN A 2 19.08 9.39 -5.53
C ASN A 2 18.30 8.64 -4.42
N LYS A 3 17.85 9.36 -3.38
CA LYS A 3 17.12 8.74 -2.25
C LYS A 3 15.80 8.06 -2.67
N PHE A 4 15.17 8.53 -3.72
CA PHE A 4 13.92 7.99 -4.23
C PHE A 4 14.12 6.65 -4.95
N ASP A 5 15.15 6.54 -5.79
CA ASP A 5 15.51 5.27 -6.41
C ASP A 5 15.93 4.25 -5.34
N ARG A 6 16.59 4.71 -4.25
CA ARG A 6 16.92 3.87 -3.09
C ARG A 6 15.65 3.33 -2.44
N PHE A 7 14.63 4.17 -2.32
CA PHE A 7 13.31 3.77 -1.86
C PHE A 7 12.70 2.68 -2.75
N LEU A 8 12.64 2.90 -4.06
CA LEU A 8 12.03 1.96 -5.00
C LEU A 8 12.72 0.59 -4.98
N ARG A 9 14.06 0.56 -5.06
CA ARG A 9 14.82 -0.70 -5.05
C ARG A 9 14.65 -1.47 -3.74
N HIS A 10 14.66 -0.78 -2.60
CA HIS A 10 14.47 -1.44 -1.31
C HIS A 10 13.04 -1.99 -1.17
N ARG A 11 12.02 -1.22 -1.55
CA ARG A 11 10.62 -1.69 -1.57
C ARG A 11 10.50 -2.99 -2.37
N GLN A 12 11.11 -3.03 -3.56
CA GLN A 12 11.09 -4.20 -4.42
C GLN A 12 11.83 -5.39 -3.78
N SER A 13 13.03 -5.15 -3.24
CA SER A 13 13.82 -6.17 -2.53
C SER A 13 13.03 -6.81 -1.38
N LEU A 14 12.41 -6.01 -0.50
CA LEU A 14 11.62 -6.54 0.62
C LEU A 14 10.40 -7.32 0.13
N LEU A 15 9.74 -6.87 -0.95
CA LEU A 15 8.61 -7.59 -1.52
C LEU A 15 9.02 -8.97 -2.05
N ILE A 16 10.19 -9.07 -2.69
CA ILE A 16 10.73 -10.35 -3.17
C ILE A 16 11.05 -11.27 -2.00
N GLN A 17 11.81 -10.80 -1.00
CA GLN A 17 12.18 -11.59 0.18
C GLN A 17 10.93 -12.11 0.93
N TYR A 18 9.92 -11.25 1.11
CA TYR A 18 8.66 -11.67 1.71
C TYR A 18 7.91 -12.71 0.87
N LYS A 19 7.87 -12.57 -0.47
CA LYS A 19 7.23 -13.55 -1.36
C LYS A 19 7.95 -14.90 -1.36
N MET A 20 9.28 -14.90 -1.21
CA MET A 20 10.10 -16.11 -1.12
C MET A 20 9.99 -16.79 0.26
N GLY A 21 9.40 -16.12 1.25
CA GLY A 21 9.26 -16.64 2.61
C GLY A 21 10.47 -16.35 3.50
N ASP A 22 11.43 -15.55 3.02
CA ASP A 22 12.63 -15.15 3.75
C ASP A 22 12.32 -14.15 4.87
N LEU A 23 11.18 -13.46 4.77
CA LEU A 23 10.68 -12.54 5.80
C LEU A 23 9.28 -12.96 6.26
N THR A 24 9.08 -12.94 7.57
CA THR A 24 7.73 -12.99 8.14
C THR A 24 6.98 -11.68 7.87
N LYS A 25 5.67 -11.69 8.07
CA LYS A 25 4.84 -10.49 7.90
C LYS A 25 5.22 -9.36 8.87
N ASN A 26 5.65 -9.70 10.07
CA ASN A 26 6.06 -8.73 11.09
C ASN A 26 7.41 -8.11 10.73
N GLU A 27 8.41 -8.93 10.38
CA GLU A 27 9.72 -8.46 9.89
C GLU A 27 9.57 -7.60 8.65
N PHE A 28 8.76 -8.01 7.67
CA PHE A 28 8.48 -7.21 6.49
C PHE A 28 7.92 -5.82 6.84
N ILE A 29 7.00 -5.72 7.81
CA ILE A 29 6.42 -4.42 8.22
C ILE A 29 7.46 -3.58 8.97
N GLU A 30 8.20 -4.19 9.89
CA GLU A 30 9.22 -3.52 10.70
C GLU A 30 10.37 -2.99 9.83
N ASP A 31 10.91 -3.82 8.93
CA ASP A 31 12.00 -3.45 8.04
C ASP A 31 11.60 -2.36 7.06
N ASN A 32 10.38 -2.44 6.50
CA ASN A 32 9.84 -1.34 5.71
C ASN A 32 9.80 -0.06 6.55
N TYR A 33 9.25 -0.10 7.77
CA TYR A 33 9.11 1.10 8.61
C TYR A 33 10.47 1.70 8.98
N ARG A 34 11.40 0.90 9.49
CA ARG A 34 12.76 1.32 9.87
C ARG A 34 13.49 1.92 8.67
N TYR A 35 13.36 1.31 7.50
CA TYR A 35 13.99 1.84 6.30
C TYR A 35 13.40 3.19 5.88
N MET A 36 12.07 3.34 5.90
CA MET A 36 11.40 4.61 5.57
C MET A 36 11.84 5.74 6.51
N GLU A 37 11.99 5.45 7.80
CA GLU A 37 12.52 6.42 8.78
C GLU A 37 14.00 6.74 8.49
N SER A 38 14.82 5.74 8.15
CA SER A 38 16.26 5.91 7.86
C SER A 38 16.54 6.71 6.57
N LEU A 39 15.63 6.70 5.60
CA LEU A 39 15.76 7.48 4.36
C LEU A 39 15.74 8.99 4.64
N GLY A 40 15.09 9.40 5.73
CA GLY A 40 14.93 10.80 6.10
C GLY A 40 14.15 11.61 5.06
N ILE A 41 13.26 10.97 4.30
CA ILE A 41 12.36 11.64 3.36
C ILE A 41 10.99 11.74 4.04
N LYS A 42 10.52 12.97 4.26
CA LYS A 42 9.15 13.20 4.73
C LYS A 42 8.16 13.04 3.58
N PRO A 43 6.90 12.62 3.84
CA PRO A 43 5.85 12.65 2.83
C PRO A 43 5.72 14.03 2.17
N PHE A 44 5.51 14.03 0.86
CA PHE A 44 5.40 15.25 0.07
C PHE A 44 4.06 15.93 0.31
N THR A 45 4.07 17.23 0.63
CA THR A 45 2.84 18.03 0.75
C THR A 45 2.17 18.23 -0.60
N LYS A 46 2.97 18.51 -1.65
CA LYS A 46 2.50 18.63 -3.03
C LYS A 46 2.72 17.31 -3.78
N ILE A 47 1.63 16.63 -4.09
CA ILE A 47 1.62 15.37 -4.86
C ILE A 47 1.29 15.70 -6.33
N ASP A 48 2.32 15.99 -7.12
CA ASP A 48 2.22 16.47 -8.51
C ASP A 48 2.77 15.48 -9.55
N ASN A 49 3.18 14.28 -9.13
CA ASN A 49 3.62 13.19 -10.00
C ASN A 49 3.40 11.83 -9.34
N VAL A 50 3.40 10.77 -10.16
CA VAL A 50 3.13 9.38 -9.75
C VAL A 50 4.12 8.94 -8.67
N LYS A 51 5.41 9.23 -8.85
CA LYS A 51 6.48 8.91 -7.89
C LYS A 51 6.16 9.40 -6.47
N LYS A 52 5.87 10.69 -6.30
CA LYS A 52 5.52 11.26 -4.99
C LYS A 52 4.25 10.63 -4.41
N ALA A 53 3.26 10.35 -5.24
CA ALA A 53 2.01 9.75 -4.81
C ALA A 53 2.23 8.32 -4.28
N VAL A 54 3.00 7.51 -5.01
CA VAL A 54 3.38 6.15 -4.63
C VAL A 54 4.23 6.13 -3.36
N TYR A 55 5.17 7.06 -3.23
CA TYR A 55 5.96 7.21 -2.01
C TYR A 55 5.08 7.54 -0.80
N ASN A 56 4.21 8.54 -0.91
CA ASN A 56 3.30 8.91 0.17
C ASN A 56 2.37 7.75 0.54
N TYR A 57 1.79 7.07 -0.45
CA TYR A 57 0.98 5.88 -0.22
C TYR A 57 1.76 4.83 0.57
N HIS A 58 2.97 4.50 0.12
CA HIS A 58 3.79 3.47 0.74
C HIS A 58 4.18 3.85 2.17
N TYR A 59 4.70 5.07 2.37
CA TYR A 59 5.06 5.60 3.69
C TYR A 59 3.88 5.47 4.66
N TYR A 60 2.72 6.04 4.30
CA TYR A 60 1.56 6.04 5.18
C TYR A 60 0.98 4.64 5.41
N ASN A 61 1.00 3.76 4.40
CA ASN A 61 0.54 2.38 4.56
C ASN A 61 1.43 1.57 5.52
N VAL A 62 2.74 1.72 5.39
CA VAL A 62 3.72 1.05 6.26
C VAL A 62 3.63 1.59 7.68
N SER A 63 3.61 2.91 7.87
CA SER A 63 3.45 3.51 9.20
C SER A 63 2.14 3.07 9.87
N ALA A 64 1.02 3.05 9.13
CA ALA A 64 -0.25 2.59 9.68
C ALA A 64 -0.19 1.14 10.18
N LYS A 65 0.44 0.24 9.41
CA LYS A 65 0.61 -1.16 9.77
C LYS A 65 1.57 -1.34 10.93
N TYR A 66 2.65 -0.58 10.97
CA TYR A 66 3.61 -0.60 12.07
C TYR A 66 2.95 -0.18 13.38
N TRP A 67 2.26 0.97 13.43
CA TRP A 67 1.57 1.40 14.65
C TRP A 67 0.45 0.46 15.07
N GLN A 68 -0.22 -0.18 14.11
CA GLN A 68 -1.20 -1.23 14.42
C GLN A 68 -0.55 -2.48 15.02
N TRP A 69 0.66 -2.82 14.59
CA TRP A 69 1.43 -3.93 15.14
C TRP A 69 1.94 -3.60 16.55
N ILE A 70 2.55 -2.43 16.75
CA ILE A 70 2.99 -1.94 18.06
C ILE A 70 1.84 -1.92 19.06
N ALA A 71 0.64 -1.46 18.67
CA ALA A 71 -0.54 -1.44 19.53
C ALA A 71 -0.97 -2.83 20.07
N ARG A 72 -0.52 -3.92 19.45
CA ARG A 72 -0.84 -5.28 19.89
C ARG A 72 0.14 -5.84 20.93
N ASP A 73 1.22 -5.12 21.24
CA ASP A 73 2.13 -5.55 22.29
C ASP A 73 1.35 -5.64 23.62
N PRO A 74 1.30 -6.82 24.28
CA PRO A 74 0.59 -6.99 25.55
C PRO A 74 1.19 -6.17 26.69
N LYS A 75 2.40 -5.63 26.53
CA LYS A 75 3.05 -4.75 27.52
C LYS A 75 2.48 -3.33 27.51
N ASN A 76 1.76 -2.94 26.46
CA ASN A 76 1.17 -1.60 26.39
C ASN A 76 0.07 -1.43 27.42
N THR A 77 0.05 -0.27 28.07
CA THR A 77 -1.11 0.20 28.82
C THR A 77 -2.28 0.47 27.87
N GLU A 78 -3.50 0.52 28.41
CA GLU A 78 -4.69 0.87 27.62
C GLU A 78 -4.53 2.23 26.92
N LYS A 79 -3.96 3.21 27.62
CA LYS A 79 -3.72 4.55 27.09
C LYS A 79 -2.75 4.54 25.91
N GLU A 80 -1.64 3.83 26.02
CA GLU A 80 -0.66 3.68 24.93
C GLU A 80 -1.26 2.96 23.74
N ARG A 81 -1.99 1.87 23.99
CA ARG A 81 -2.70 1.12 22.94
C ARG A 81 -3.65 2.02 22.15
N GLN A 82 -4.47 2.82 22.83
CA GLN A 82 -5.37 3.75 22.16
C GLN A 82 -4.62 4.83 21.37
N ALA A 83 -3.51 5.36 21.90
CA ALA A 83 -2.69 6.33 21.19
C ALA A 83 -2.09 5.73 19.90
N TYR A 84 -1.54 4.51 19.95
CA TYR A 84 -0.99 3.83 18.77
C TYR A 84 -2.07 3.48 17.74
N LEU A 85 -3.27 3.09 18.18
CA LEU A 85 -4.41 2.87 17.29
C LEU A 85 -4.87 4.17 16.61
N ALA A 86 -4.90 5.28 17.34
CA ALA A 86 -5.22 6.59 16.79
C ALA A 86 -4.19 7.03 15.74
N GLU A 87 -2.90 6.85 16.01
CA GLU A 87 -1.83 7.11 15.03
C GLU A 87 -1.97 6.23 13.79
N SER A 88 -2.21 4.92 13.98
CA SER A 88 -2.47 4.01 12.87
C SER A 88 -3.63 4.50 11.97
N MET A 89 -4.74 4.95 12.59
CA MET A 89 -5.90 5.48 11.87
C MET A 89 -5.57 6.78 11.12
N ASN A 90 -4.83 7.70 11.73
CA ASN A 90 -4.35 8.92 11.09
C ASN A 90 -3.54 8.60 9.83
N TYR A 91 -2.62 7.65 9.92
CA TYR A 91 -1.85 7.19 8.77
C TYR A 91 -2.70 6.51 7.69
N TYR A 92 -3.71 5.71 8.05
CA TYR A 92 -4.63 5.16 7.05
C TYR A 92 -5.42 6.25 6.31
N ASN A 93 -5.84 7.31 6.98
CA ASN A 93 -6.51 8.45 6.34
C ASN A 93 -5.57 9.17 5.37
N LYS A 94 -4.32 9.45 5.79
CA LYS A 94 -3.30 10.06 4.93
C LYS A 94 -2.94 9.17 3.73
N LYS A 95 -2.88 7.85 3.93
CA LYS A 95 -2.69 6.85 2.88
C LYS A 95 -3.82 6.92 1.86
N ASP A 96 -5.08 6.99 2.29
CA ASP A 96 -6.22 7.10 1.38
C ASP A 96 -6.21 8.45 0.60
N ASN A 97 -5.78 9.54 1.21
CA ASN A 97 -5.55 10.81 0.49
C ASN A 97 -4.49 10.66 -0.61
N ALA A 98 -3.38 9.96 -0.33
CA ALA A 98 -2.34 9.67 -1.32
C ALA A 98 -2.87 8.76 -2.45
N THR A 99 -3.70 7.76 -2.12
CA THR A 99 -4.37 6.90 -3.11
C THR A 99 -5.23 7.73 -4.06
N LEU A 100 -6.05 8.65 -3.54
CA LEU A 100 -6.92 9.48 -4.36
C LEU A 100 -6.11 10.45 -5.24
N ALA A 101 -5.02 11.01 -4.72
CA ALA A 101 -4.11 11.84 -5.50
C ALA A 101 -3.46 11.06 -6.65
N LEU A 102 -2.99 9.83 -6.39
CA LEU A 102 -2.47 8.93 -7.42
C LEU A 102 -3.52 8.65 -8.49
N LEU A 103 -4.74 8.25 -8.09
CA LEU A 103 -5.83 7.96 -9.02
C LEU A 103 -6.13 9.14 -9.96
N ARG A 104 -6.10 10.38 -9.44
CA ARG A 104 -6.30 11.58 -10.25
C ARG A 104 -5.14 11.84 -11.21
N LEU A 105 -3.90 11.64 -10.77
CA LEU A 105 -2.71 11.83 -11.63
C LEU A 105 -2.69 10.88 -12.82
N ILE A 106 -3.21 9.66 -12.62
CA ILE A 106 -3.28 8.64 -13.67
C ILE A 106 -4.61 8.64 -14.41
N ASP A 107 -5.46 9.63 -14.18
CA ASP A 107 -6.77 9.75 -14.79
C ASP A 107 -7.63 8.48 -14.64
N PHE A 108 -7.57 7.89 -13.45
CA PHE A 108 -8.24 6.64 -13.08
C PHE A 108 -7.92 5.46 -14.02
N LYS A 109 -6.76 5.44 -14.68
CA LYS A 109 -6.23 4.29 -15.44
C LYS A 109 -5.83 3.13 -14.52
N ALA A 110 -6.83 2.47 -13.93
CA ALA A 110 -6.69 1.35 -13.03
C ALA A 110 -7.93 0.44 -13.08
N GLU A 111 -7.77 -0.79 -12.61
CA GLU A 111 -8.89 -1.68 -12.29
C GLU A 111 -9.13 -1.68 -10.78
N ALA A 112 -10.38 -1.70 -10.34
CA ALA A 112 -10.69 -1.85 -8.91
C ALA A 112 -11.81 -2.86 -8.67
N TYR A 113 -11.71 -3.62 -7.58
CA TYR A 113 -12.71 -4.62 -7.21
C TYR A 113 -12.67 -4.93 -5.72
N TYR A 114 -13.78 -5.47 -5.20
CA TYR A 114 -13.83 -5.96 -3.82
C TYR A 114 -13.06 -7.28 -3.67
N VAL A 115 -12.33 -7.42 -2.57
CA VAL A 115 -11.50 -8.61 -2.31
C VAL A 115 -12.25 -9.63 -1.46
N ARG A 116 -12.14 -10.91 -1.83
CA ARG A 116 -12.51 -12.05 -0.99
C ARG A 116 -11.49 -12.21 0.15
N VAL A 117 -11.91 -11.97 1.38
CA VAL A 117 -11.06 -12.03 2.57
C VAL A 117 -11.63 -12.98 3.62
N LYS A 118 -10.75 -13.62 4.38
CA LYS A 118 -11.10 -14.45 5.54
C LYS A 118 -11.51 -13.60 6.76
N SER A 119 -11.00 -12.38 6.85
CA SER A 119 -11.28 -11.48 7.97
C SER A 119 -12.71 -10.93 7.93
N HIS A 120 -13.49 -11.21 8.98
CA HIS A 120 -14.84 -10.65 9.15
C HIS A 120 -14.84 -9.11 9.16
N LYS A 121 -13.80 -8.48 9.72
CA LYS A 121 -13.67 -7.01 9.77
C LYS A 121 -13.46 -6.37 8.39
N LEU A 122 -12.87 -7.11 7.45
CA LEU A 122 -12.53 -6.63 6.11
C LEU A 122 -13.53 -7.09 5.03
N LYS A 123 -14.34 -8.11 5.35
CA LYS A 123 -15.33 -8.70 4.44
C LYS A 123 -16.26 -7.61 3.90
N ASN A 124 -16.41 -7.57 2.57
CA ASN A 124 -17.20 -6.59 1.83
C ASN A 124 -16.74 -5.13 1.95
N LYS A 125 -15.54 -4.88 2.51
CA LYS A 125 -15.01 -3.52 2.71
C LYS A 125 -13.67 -3.29 2.02
N LEU A 126 -12.86 -4.32 1.87
CA LEU A 126 -11.54 -4.20 1.26
C LEU A 126 -11.67 -4.12 -0.27
N ILE A 127 -11.19 -3.03 -0.83
CA ILE A 127 -11.06 -2.80 -2.27
C ILE A 127 -9.58 -2.92 -2.63
N GLU A 128 -9.30 -3.69 -3.68
CA GLU A 128 -8.00 -3.74 -4.34
C GLU A 128 -8.05 -2.90 -5.62
N ILE A 129 -7.06 -2.04 -5.79
CA ILE A 129 -6.87 -1.21 -6.97
C ILE A 129 -5.58 -1.67 -7.64
N VAL A 130 -5.64 -1.97 -8.93
CA VAL A 130 -4.55 -2.56 -9.72
C VAL A 130 -4.23 -1.63 -10.88
N ILE A 131 -3.00 -1.12 -10.89
CA ILE A 131 -2.48 -0.29 -11.98
C ILE A 131 -1.56 -1.16 -12.83
N LYS A 132 -1.89 -1.27 -14.12
CA LYS A 132 -1.21 -2.14 -15.10
C LYS A 132 -0.62 -1.38 -16.29
N ASP A 133 -0.89 -0.07 -16.37
CA ASP A 133 -0.42 0.78 -17.47
C ASP A 133 1.12 0.82 -17.49
N PRO A 134 1.77 0.37 -18.57
CA PRO A 134 3.23 0.26 -18.63
C PRO A 134 3.95 1.60 -18.44
N ASP A 135 3.39 2.71 -18.91
CA ASP A 135 4.02 4.03 -18.81
C ASP A 135 4.04 4.47 -17.34
N ILE A 136 2.93 4.24 -16.63
CA ILE A 136 2.83 4.52 -15.19
C ILE A 136 3.77 3.62 -14.39
N LEU A 137 3.87 2.34 -14.76
CA LEU A 137 4.76 1.39 -14.07
C LEU A 137 6.23 1.72 -14.32
N LEU A 138 6.61 2.15 -15.53
CA LEU A 138 7.98 2.54 -15.87
C LEU A 138 8.42 3.76 -15.06
N GLU A 139 7.51 4.68 -14.71
CA GLU A 139 7.83 5.79 -13.82
C GLU A 139 8.26 5.33 -12.42
N ILE A 140 7.76 4.21 -11.92
CA ILE A 140 8.03 3.75 -10.54
C ILE A 140 8.93 2.52 -10.47
N ASP A 141 9.23 1.90 -11.61
CA ASP A 141 10.11 0.74 -11.70
C ASP A 141 11.01 0.83 -12.94
N THR A 142 11.88 1.85 -12.94
CA THR A 142 12.82 2.13 -14.03
C THR A 142 13.85 1.02 -14.30
N PHE A 143 13.97 0.01 -13.42
CA PHE A 143 14.99 -1.03 -13.49
C PHE A 143 14.49 -2.33 -14.14
N HIS A 144 13.20 -2.46 -14.39
CA HIS A 144 12.59 -3.61 -15.07
C HIS A 144 12.45 -3.34 -16.57
N THR A 145 13.53 -3.55 -17.32
CA THR A 145 13.52 -3.40 -18.79
C THR A 145 13.92 -4.66 -19.55
N SER A 146 13.97 -5.84 -18.93
CA SER A 146 14.58 -7.02 -19.58
C SER A 146 13.80 -8.33 -19.59
N GLY A 147 12.59 -8.42 -19.02
CA GLY A 147 11.89 -9.71 -18.84
C GLY A 147 10.42 -9.82 -19.25
N GLY A 148 9.78 -8.73 -19.68
CA GLY A 148 8.32 -8.67 -19.82
C GLY A 148 7.59 -8.45 -18.49
N LEU A 149 6.38 -7.88 -18.55
CA LEU A 149 5.56 -7.61 -17.36
C LEU A 149 4.88 -8.90 -16.88
N THR A 150 5.08 -9.24 -15.61
CA THR A 150 4.33 -10.27 -14.88
C THR A 150 3.36 -9.61 -13.90
N ASP A 151 2.40 -10.36 -13.36
CA ASP A 151 1.50 -9.85 -12.30
C ASP A 151 2.26 -9.32 -11.05
N ASN A 152 3.54 -9.69 -10.90
CA ASN A 152 4.40 -9.17 -9.83
C ASN A 152 4.80 -7.70 -10.02
N ASP A 153 4.62 -7.16 -11.22
CA ASP A 153 5.06 -5.81 -11.61
C ASP A 153 3.92 -4.78 -11.50
N PHE A 154 2.68 -5.22 -11.27
CA PHE A 154 1.56 -4.30 -11.07
C PHE A 154 1.70 -3.53 -9.76
N LEU A 155 1.30 -2.25 -9.80
CA LEU A 155 1.13 -1.47 -8.59
C LEU A 155 -0.24 -1.80 -7.98
N ILE A 156 -0.20 -2.51 -6.86
CA ILE A 156 -1.39 -2.95 -6.13
C ILE A 156 -1.56 -2.08 -4.88
N LEU A 157 -2.75 -1.50 -4.75
CA LEU A 157 -3.16 -0.67 -3.62
C LEU A 157 -4.38 -1.28 -2.93
N HIS A 158 -4.54 -0.98 -1.63
CA HIS A 158 -5.72 -1.39 -0.88
C HIS A 158 -6.35 -0.23 -0.15
N THR A 159 -7.68 -0.18 -0.16
CA THR A 159 -8.45 0.79 0.63
C THR A 159 -9.72 0.19 1.21
N LYS A 160 -10.25 0.84 2.24
CA LYS A 160 -11.60 0.62 2.77
C LYS A 160 -12.43 1.91 2.75
N SER A 161 -11.89 2.98 2.18
CA SER A 161 -12.50 4.30 2.21
C SER A 161 -13.72 4.33 1.29
N GLU A 162 -14.86 4.71 1.85
CA GLU A 162 -16.08 4.95 1.08
C GLU A 162 -15.93 6.11 0.11
N VAL A 163 -15.13 7.12 0.47
CA VAL A 163 -14.82 8.24 -0.42
C VAL A 163 -14.09 7.75 -1.68
N ILE A 164 -13.09 6.88 -1.52
CA ILE A 164 -12.41 6.29 -2.67
C ILE A 164 -13.36 5.36 -3.43
N ALA A 165 -14.14 4.52 -2.74
CA ALA A 165 -15.11 3.65 -3.40
C ALA A 165 -16.08 4.45 -4.30
N ASN A 166 -16.59 5.59 -3.82
CA ASN A 166 -17.47 6.47 -4.58
C ASN A 166 -16.74 7.12 -5.77
N ALA A 167 -15.48 7.54 -5.59
CA ALA A 167 -14.66 8.07 -6.69
C ALA A 167 -14.40 7.00 -7.77
N LEU A 168 -14.10 5.77 -7.39
CA LEU A 168 -13.89 4.65 -8.32
C LEU A 168 -15.18 4.31 -9.09
N LYS A 169 -16.35 4.35 -8.42
CA LYS A 169 -17.67 4.17 -9.07
C LYS A 169 -18.00 5.29 -10.04
N ALA A 170 -17.79 6.55 -9.64
CA ALA A 170 -18.04 7.71 -10.48
C ALA A 170 -17.20 7.72 -11.77
N ASN A 171 -16.02 7.09 -11.74
CA ASN A 171 -15.15 6.91 -12.90
C ASN A 171 -15.34 5.54 -13.60
N ASN A 172 -16.37 4.76 -13.24
CA ASN A 172 -16.70 3.46 -13.84
C ASN A 172 -15.59 2.39 -13.78
N ILE A 173 -14.67 2.47 -12.81
CA ILE A 173 -13.56 1.51 -12.66
C ILE A 173 -13.74 0.51 -11.51
N LEU A 174 -14.67 0.76 -10.57
CA LEU A 174 -15.01 -0.22 -9.53
C LEU A 174 -15.93 -1.29 -10.10
N LYS A 175 -15.47 -2.54 -10.09
CA LYS A 175 -16.26 -3.70 -10.47
C LYS A 175 -17.09 -4.20 -9.29
N ASP A 176 -18.32 -4.62 -9.57
CA ASP A 176 -19.26 -5.14 -8.56
C ASP A 176 -18.92 -6.56 -8.09
N ASP A 177 -18.08 -7.27 -8.85
CA ASP A 177 -17.69 -8.64 -8.52
C ASP A 177 -16.61 -8.70 -7.42
N LYS A 178 -16.63 -9.81 -6.66
CA LYS A 178 -15.61 -10.10 -5.64
C LYS A 178 -14.56 -11.03 -6.20
N ARG A 179 -13.28 -10.62 -6.15
CA ARG A 179 -12.15 -11.38 -6.68
C ARG A 179 -11.20 -11.87 -5.60
N LYS A 180 -10.43 -12.90 -5.93
CA LYS A 180 -9.24 -13.26 -5.15
C LYS A 180 -8.21 -12.13 -5.32
N SER A 181 -7.53 -11.75 -4.24
CA SER A 181 -6.50 -10.70 -4.32
C SER A 181 -5.28 -11.19 -5.07
N LEU A 182 -4.62 -10.28 -5.80
CA LEU A 182 -3.28 -10.51 -6.37
C LEU A 182 -2.19 -10.64 -5.29
N THR A 183 -2.49 -10.21 -4.06
CA THR A 183 -1.64 -10.35 -2.87
C THR A 183 -2.33 -11.19 -1.78
N ASP A 184 -3.09 -12.22 -2.18
CA ASP A 184 -3.90 -13.05 -1.28
C ASP A 184 -3.10 -13.66 -0.11
N SER A 185 -1.88 -14.14 -0.40
CA SER A 185 -0.96 -14.68 0.60
C SER A 185 -0.60 -13.67 1.69
N TYR A 186 -0.53 -12.38 1.35
CA TYR A 186 -0.29 -11.30 2.30
C TYR A 186 -1.56 -10.91 3.07
N ILE A 187 -2.69 -10.72 2.37
CA ILE A 187 -3.92 -10.18 2.97
C ILE A 187 -4.55 -11.18 3.95
N ASN A 188 -4.54 -12.47 3.62
CA ASN A 188 -5.22 -13.50 4.40
C ASN A 188 -4.33 -14.20 5.43
N GLN A 189 -3.07 -13.80 5.57
CA GLN A 189 -2.20 -14.23 6.66
C GLN A 189 -2.58 -13.50 7.97
N LYS A 190 -2.81 -14.28 9.04
CA LYS A 190 -3.05 -13.74 10.38
C LYS A 190 -1.77 -13.07 10.92
N TYR A 191 -1.98 -12.08 11.78
CA TYR A 191 -0.94 -11.49 12.62
C TYR A 191 -0.86 -12.25 13.93
#